data_AF-A0A7V9K358-F1
#
_entry.id   AF-A0A7V9K358-F1
#
_cell.length_a   1.000
_cell.length_b   1.000
_cell.length_c   1.000
_cell.angle_alpha   90.00
_cell.angle_beta   90.00
_cell.angle_gamma   90.00
#
_symmetry.space_group_name_H-M   'P 1'
#
loop_
_entity.id
_entity.type
_entity.pdbx_description
1 polymer ?
#
loop_
_entity_poly.entity_id
_entity_poly.type
_entity_poly.pdbx_seq_one_letter_code
_entity_poly.pdbx_strand_id
1 'polypeptide(L)'
;MCGMCGVAGRDDGRLVQRMTDLLRHRGPDGEGVRAFGSADGKPPATLGHRRLSIIDLTSRGAQPMAYSDERYWITYNGELYNYRELRSRLRAEG
;
A
#
# COMPACT_ATOMS: atom_id res chain seq x y z
N MET A 1 -1.63 -12.07 -8.68
CA MET A 1 -1.30 -10.63 -8.72
C MET A 1 -2.03 -9.98 -7.55
N CYS A 2 -1.41 -9.08 -6.78
CA CYS A 2 -1.99 -8.44 -5.58
C CYS A 2 -3.40 -7.82 -5.78
N GLY A 3 -4.06 -7.46 -4.68
CA GLY A 3 -5.29 -6.66 -4.66
C GLY A 3 -5.07 -5.34 -3.93
N MET A 4 -5.73 -4.27 -4.37
CA MET A 4 -5.75 -2.99 -3.66
C MET A 4 -7.15 -2.41 -3.66
N CYS A 5 -7.50 -1.71 -2.59
CA CYS A 5 -8.75 -1.00 -2.43
C CYS A 5 -8.55 0.23 -1.55
N GLY A 6 -9.51 1.14 -1.54
CA GLY A 6 -9.49 2.28 -0.64
C GLY A 6 -10.72 3.16 -0.79
N VAL A 7 -10.88 4.08 0.15
CA VAL A 7 -11.94 5.08 0.18
C VAL A 7 -11.31 6.44 0.44
N ALA A 8 -11.75 7.47 -0.28
CA ALA A 8 -11.41 8.86 -0.04
C ALA A 8 -12.64 9.61 0.47
N GLY A 9 -12.45 10.63 1.30
CA GLY A 9 -13.54 11.36 1.96
C GLY A 9 -14.10 10.68 3.21
N ARG A 10 -13.55 9.54 3.61
CA ARG A 10 -13.97 8.78 4.79
C ARG A 10 -12.80 8.04 5.41
N ASP A 11 -12.70 8.09 6.73
CA ASP A 11 -11.90 7.16 7.52
C ASP A 11 -12.80 5.97 7.89
N ASP A 12 -12.63 4.83 7.21
CA ASP A 12 -13.46 3.63 7.43
C ASP A 12 -12.62 2.36 7.28
N GLY A 13 -11.75 2.14 8.26
CA GLY A 13 -10.93 0.94 8.36
C GLY A 13 -11.75 -0.36 8.29
N ARG A 14 -12.97 -0.37 8.84
CA ARG A 14 -13.83 -1.57 8.83
C ARG A 14 -14.38 -1.88 7.45
N LEU A 15 -14.84 -0.88 6.70
CA LEU A 15 -15.25 -1.06 5.31
C LEU A 15 -14.09 -1.55 4.47
N VAL A 16 -12.93 -0.90 4.57
CA VAL A 16 -11.77 -1.26 3.78
C VAL A 16 -11.25 -2.66 4.14
N GLN A 17 -11.30 -3.07 5.41
CA GLN A 17 -10.97 -4.46 5.78
C GLN A 17 -11.88 -5.47 5.08
N ARG A 18 -13.20 -5.24 5.05
CA ARG A 18 -14.13 -6.12 4.32
C ARG A 18 -13.82 -6.17 2.82
N MET A 19 -13.45 -5.03 2.22
CA MET A 19 -13.02 -4.98 0.83
C MET A 19 -11.73 -5.78 0.60
N THR A 20 -10.74 -5.65 1.49
CA THR A 20 -9.50 -6.43 1.49
C THR A 20 -9.77 -7.94 1.61
N ASP A 21 -10.75 -8.35 2.42
CA ASP A 21 -11.11 -9.77 2.59
C ASP A 21 -11.68 -10.38 1.31
N LEU A 22 -12.53 -9.65 0.59
CA LEU A 22 -13.06 -10.10 -0.72
C LEU A 22 -11.94 -10.27 -1.77
N LEU A 23 -10.84 -9.52 -1.63
CA LEU A 23 -9.68 -9.59 -2.52
C LEU A 23 -8.65 -10.65 -2.12
N ARG A 24 -8.89 -11.47 -1.08
CA ARG A 24 -7.91 -12.44 -0.56
C ARG A 24 -7.33 -13.37 -1.61
N HIS A 25 -8.15 -13.82 -2.55
CA HIS A 25 -7.72 -14.71 -3.65
C HIS A 25 -6.64 -14.10 -4.56
N ARG A 26 -6.50 -12.77 -4.59
CA ARG A 26 -5.46 -12.07 -5.37
C ARG A 26 -4.10 -12.04 -4.66
N GLY A 27 -4.12 -12.00 -3.33
CA GLY A 27 -2.92 -11.86 -2.50
C GLY A 27 -3.08 -12.57 -1.16
N PRO A 28 -2.91 -13.91 -1.13
CA PRO A 28 -3.13 -14.71 0.07
C PRO A 28 -2.00 -14.60 1.11
N ASP A 29 -0.84 -14.05 0.74
CA ASP A 29 0.38 -14.07 1.57
C ASP A 29 0.44 -12.94 2.59
N GLY A 30 -0.34 -11.88 2.39
CA GLY A 30 -0.36 -10.74 3.32
C GLY A 30 -1.55 -9.80 3.10
N GLU A 31 -1.79 -8.96 4.10
CA GLU A 31 -2.81 -7.93 4.09
C GLU A 31 -2.36 -6.69 4.86
N GLY A 32 -3.02 -5.57 4.57
CA GLY A 32 -2.85 -4.35 5.35
C GLY A 32 -3.97 -3.36 5.10
N VAL A 33 -4.28 -2.57 6.13
CA VAL A 33 -5.20 -1.45 6.08
C VAL A 33 -4.55 -0.26 6.79
N ARG A 34 -4.59 0.93 6.17
CA ARG A 34 -4.12 2.17 6.78
C ARG A 34 -5.17 3.26 6.64
N ALA A 35 -5.65 3.74 7.78
CA ALA A 35 -6.53 4.89 7.90
C ALA A 35 -5.74 6.20 8.02
N PHE A 36 -6.31 7.26 7.47
CA PHE A 36 -5.84 8.64 7.52
C PHE A 36 -7.01 9.50 7.95
N GLY A 37 -6.95 10.05 9.16
CA GLY A 37 -7.94 11.00 9.64
C GLY A 37 -7.88 12.32 8.87
N SER A 38 -8.83 13.21 9.14
CA SER A 38 -8.80 14.57 8.62
C SER A 38 -7.65 15.35 9.28
N ALA A 39 -6.75 15.91 8.49
CA ALA A 39 -5.65 16.75 8.97
C ALA A 39 -5.39 17.89 7.96
N ASP A 40 -5.04 19.08 8.45
CA ASP A 40 -4.72 20.25 7.64
C ASP A 40 -5.77 20.61 6.56
N GLY A 41 -7.06 20.45 6.90
CA GLY A 41 -8.18 20.69 5.97
C GLY A 41 -8.33 19.64 4.86
N LYS A 42 -7.57 18.54 4.91
CA LYS A 42 -7.67 17.44 3.94
C LYS A 42 -8.77 16.45 4.36
N PRO A 43 -9.53 15.92 3.40
CA PRO A 43 -10.50 14.87 3.70
C PRO A 43 -9.78 13.60 4.17
N PRO A 44 -10.44 12.79 5.02
CA PRO A 44 -9.88 11.53 5.47
C PRO A 44 -9.82 10.52 4.32
N ALA A 45 -8.98 9.50 4.47
CA ALA A 45 -8.85 8.42 3.51
C ALA A 45 -8.53 7.10 4.22
N THR A 46 -8.74 5.98 3.54
CA THR A 46 -8.29 4.67 4.02
C THR A 46 -7.82 3.84 2.83
N LEU A 47 -6.63 3.26 2.95
CA LEU A 47 -6.02 2.38 1.96
C LEU A 47 -6.03 0.93 2.45
N GLY A 48 -6.20 -0.02 1.53
CA GLY A 48 -6.14 -1.46 1.78
C GLY A 48 -5.29 -2.18 0.73
N HIS A 49 -4.68 -3.30 1.12
CA HIS A 49 -3.88 -4.13 0.25
C HIS A 49 -4.00 -5.63 0.57
N ARG A 50 -3.92 -6.45 -0.46
CA ARG A 50 -3.74 -7.90 -0.43
C ARG A 50 -2.48 -8.27 -1.19
N ARG A 51 -1.53 -8.92 -0.52
CA ARG A 51 -0.20 -9.17 -1.07
C ARG A 51 -0.05 -10.59 -1.59
N LEU A 52 0.38 -10.71 -2.84
CA LEU A 52 1.04 -11.90 -3.36
C LEU A 52 2.54 -11.60 -3.39
N SER A 53 3.32 -12.40 -2.67
CA SER A 53 4.74 -12.18 -2.44
C SER A 53 5.54 -12.77 -3.60
N ILE A 54 6.01 -11.91 -4.52
CA ILE A 54 6.82 -12.33 -5.68
C ILE A 54 8.25 -11.78 -5.56
N ILE A 55 8.39 -10.45 -5.43
CA ILE A 55 9.67 -9.76 -5.23
C ILE A 55 9.72 -9.28 -3.78
N ASP A 56 10.83 -9.61 -3.10
CA ASP A 56 11.00 -9.46 -1.64
C ASP A 56 9.94 -10.23 -0.85
N LEU A 57 10.28 -11.43 -0.40
CA LEU A 57 9.36 -12.30 0.34
C LEU A 57 9.24 -11.93 1.82
N THR A 58 9.95 -10.89 2.29
CA THR A 58 9.96 -10.49 3.69
C THR A 58 8.83 -9.51 4.02
N SER A 59 8.61 -9.27 5.31
CA SER A 59 7.66 -8.26 5.80
C SER A 59 7.99 -6.83 5.38
N ARG A 60 9.22 -6.57 4.90
CA ARG A 60 9.62 -5.25 4.38
C ARG A 60 8.84 -4.85 3.13
N GLY A 61 8.31 -5.83 2.39
CA GLY A 61 7.44 -5.60 1.24
C GLY A 61 5.97 -5.44 1.57
N ALA A 62 5.59 -5.35 2.86
CA ALA A 62 4.22 -5.14 3.29
C ALA A 62 3.65 -3.81 2.75
N GLN A 63 2.35 -3.82 2.49
CA GLN A 63 1.60 -2.70 1.94
C GLN A 63 0.28 -2.55 2.72
N PRO A 64 -0.29 -1.35 2.90
CA PRO A 64 0.24 -0.05 2.49
C PRO A 64 1.60 0.27 3.13
N MET A 65 2.53 0.82 2.35
CA MET A 65 3.92 1.06 2.76
C MET A 65 4.12 2.53 3.13
N ALA A 66 4.79 2.77 4.27
CA ALA A 66 5.11 4.10 4.78
C ALA A 66 6.49 4.60 4.30
N TYR A 67 6.65 5.91 4.18
CA TYR A 67 7.92 6.60 3.93
C TYR A 67 7.98 7.96 4.65
N SER A 68 9.19 8.42 4.96
CA SER A 68 9.47 9.73 5.60
C SER A 68 8.67 9.95 6.89
N ASP A 69 8.94 9.15 7.92
CA ASP A 69 8.25 9.22 9.23
C ASP A 69 6.72 9.16 9.12
N GLU A 70 6.25 8.20 8.31
CA GLU A 70 4.82 7.99 8.02
C GLU A 70 4.12 9.16 7.33
N ARG A 71 4.85 10.15 6.81
CA ARG A 71 4.29 11.27 6.05
C ARG A 71 3.67 10.82 4.72
N TYR A 72 4.30 9.87 4.05
CA TYR A 72 3.84 9.35 2.77
C TYR A 72 3.50 7.87 2.89
N TRP A 73 2.41 7.48 2.23
CA TRP A 73 1.96 6.10 2.17
C TRP A 73 1.58 5.73 0.74
N ILE A 74 1.86 4.49 0.36
CA ILE A 74 1.48 3.94 -0.95
C ILE A 74 0.81 2.58 -0.78
N THR A 75 -0.11 2.27 -1.69
CA THR A 75 -0.56 0.90 -1.97
C THR A 75 -0.35 0.68 -3.47
N TYR A 76 0.17 -0.49 -3.85
CA TYR A 76 0.60 -0.73 -5.23
C TYR A 76 0.30 -2.16 -5.67
N ASN A 77 -0.22 -2.29 -6.90
CA ASN A 77 -0.43 -3.56 -7.58
C ASN A 77 0.22 -3.51 -8.96
N GLY A 78 1.31 -4.25 -9.12
CA GLY A 78 2.04 -4.38 -10.38
C GLY A 78 3.51 -4.72 -10.12
N GLU A 79 4.29 -4.73 -11.20
CA GLU A 79 5.71 -5.01 -11.18
C GLU A 79 6.49 -3.88 -11.86
N LEU A 80 7.38 -3.21 -11.13
CA LEU A 80 8.30 -2.24 -11.69
C LEU A 80 9.57 -2.97 -12.17
N TYR A 81 9.60 -3.38 -13.43
CA TYR A 81 10.67 -4.24 -13.96
C TYR A 81 12.08 -3.64 -13.84
N ASN A 82 12.21 -2.32 -14.02
CA ASN A 82 13.49 -1.61 -13.96
C ASN A 82 13.78 -0.97 -12.58
N TYR A 83 13.21 -1.53 -11.49
CA TYR A 83 13.34 -0.94 -10.15
C TYR A 83 14.80 -0.89 -9.65
N ARG A 84 15.67 -1.79 -10.14
CA ARG A 84 17.08 -1.85 -9.73
C ARG A 84 17.87 -0.69 -10.32
N GLU A 85 17.71 -0.46 -11.62
CA GLU A 85 18.30 0.64 -12.37
C GLU A 85 17.76 1.97 -11.83
N LEU A 86 16.44 2.08 -11.66
CA LEU A 86 15.80 3.28 -11.13
C LEU A 86 16.30 3.60 -9.72
N ARG A 87 16.39 2.60 -8.84
CA ARG A 87 16.94 2.78 -7.48
C ARG A 87 18.38 3.24 -7.50
N SER A 88 19.21 2.71 -8.40
CA SER A 88 20.60 3.15 -8.55
C SER A 88 20.68 4.61 -9.00
N ARG A 89 19.87 4.99 -9.98
CA ARG A 89 19.83 6.35 -10.52
C ARG A 89 19.34 7.36 -9.47
N LEU A 90 18.21 7.09 -8.81
CA LEU A 90 17.65 8.00 -7.80
C LEU A 90 18.62 8.21 -6.63
N ARG A 91 19.31 7.16 -6.18
CA ARG A 91 20.34 7.29 -5.13
C ARG A 91 21.52 8.18 -5.52
N ALA A 92 21.83 8.28 -6.81
CA ALA A 92 22.87 9.17 -7.31
C ALA A 92 22.39 10.62 -7.44
N GLU A 93 21.08 10.84 -7.59
CA GLU A 93 20.46 12.16 -7.77
C GLU A 93 20.07 12.85 -6.45
N GLY A 94 19.82 12.08 -5.38
CA GLY A 94 19.46 12.59 -4.04
C GLY A 94 17.99 12.38 -3.70
#